data_AF-A0A348B247-F1
#
_entry.id   AF-A0A348B247-F1
#
_cell.length_a   1.000
_cell.length_b   1.000
_cell.length_c   1.000
_cell.angle_alpha   90.00
_cell.angle_beta   90.00
_cell.angle_gamma   90.00
#
_symmetry.space_group_name_H-M   'P 1'
#
loop_
_entity.id
_entity.type
_entity.pdbx_description
1 polymer ?
#
loop_
_entity_poly.entity_id
_entity_poly.type
_entity_poly.pdbx_seq_one_letter_code
_entity_poly.pdbx_strand_id
1 'polypeptide(L)'
;MKGDLDLRTLLAVLYVGAVLQFLFREATFAIMPIPLHIYALSYLGLLGTVGLMLELVGMVALLAALWRKLFLAAPLAALLVVSSVLAFVFPQYYATGLWTWVTLASVTATAILGLEGVAKGNGRRRAVLLLTLPLLIAVDVEAFFLYLHVGLLYSNYPLLFFLAAAGSAAATILFGKPWGRRAALSYGLGIVAASTVMPLYLLVTQNRFMEIIMDMTIPSAVGITLSDPYSLGLVIISFGVVLFSVVGLLVKGRYMASAGFFLFFSTVFMGITGYHLMLYVIAPGLGLAMAGLDSLNLTVKERTQSNAKPSIAVTEKREVGS
;
A
#
# COMPACT_ATOMS: atom_id res chain seq x y z
N MET A 1 0.94 -28.89 -3.80
CA MET A 1 2.11 -27.98 -3.76
C MET A 1 2.11 -26.92 -4.90
N LYS A 2 0.98 -26.33 -5.31
CA LYS A 2 0.95 -25.33 -6.43
C LYS A 2 0.42 -23.92 -6.09
N GLY A 3 -0.12 -23.65 -4.89
CA GLY A 3 -0.71 -22.33 -4.58
C GLY A 3 0.28 -21.25 -4.10
N ASP A 4 1.43 -21.64 -3.55
CA ASP A 4 2.36 -20.70 -2.88
C ASP A 4 3.31 -20.00 -3.86
N LEU A 5 3.66 -20.65 -4.97
CA LEU A 5 4.51 -20.07 -6.01
C LEU A 5 3.75 -19.00 -6.81
N ASP A 6 2.44 -19.20 -6.97
CA ASP A 6 1.56 -18.32 -7.76
C ASP A 6 1.42 -16.95 -7.07
N LEU A 7 1.08 -16.93 -5.78
CA LEU A 7 0.89 -15.68 -5.05
C LEU A 7 2.18 -14.86 -4.88
N ARG A 8 3.33 -15.49 -4.65
CA ARG A 8 4.61 -14.75 -4.56
C ARG A 8 4.93 -14.05 -5.87
N THR A 9 4.63 -14.70 -6.98
CA THR A 9 4.82 -14.14 -8.32
C THR A 9 3.86 -12.97 -8.55
N LEU A 10 2.58 -13.12 -8.18
CA LEU A 10 1.61 -12.03 -8.24
C LEU A 10 2.03 -10.81 -7.40
N LEU A 11 2.53 -11.06 -6.17
CA LEU A 11 3.04 -9.99 -5.31
C LEU A 11 4.27 -9.32 -5.90
N ALA A 12 5.19 -10.08 -6.51
CA ALA A 12 6.37 -9.51 -7.16
C ALA A 12 5.98 -8.64 -8.37
N VAL A 13 5.06 -9.11 -9.22
CA VAL A 13 4.54 -8.34 -10.36
C VAL A 13 3.89 -7.05 -9.88
N LEU A 14 3.02 -7.13 -8.87
CA LEU A 14 2.36 -5.98 -8.27
C LEU A 14 3.37 -4.98 -7.69
N TYR A 15 4.37 -5.47 -6.95
CA TYR A 15 5.38 -4.63 -6.31
C TYR A 15 6.28 -3.93 -7.33
N VAL A 16 6.74 -4.65 -8.36
CA VAL A 16 7.52 -4.07 -9.45
C VAL A 16 6.69 -3.06 -10.23
N GLY A 17 5.43 -3.39 -10.54
CA GLY A 17 4.50 -2.48 -11.21
C GLY A 17 4.33 -1.18 -10.44
N ALA A 18 3.94 -1.28 -9.16
CA ALA A 18 3.73 -0.14 -8.29
C ALA A 18 5.02 0.69 -8.06
N VAL A 19 6.21 0.05 -7.97
CA VAL A 19 7.49 0.80 -7.88
C VAL A 19 7.80 1.56 -9.16
N LEU A 20 7.65 0.94 -10.34
CA LEU A 20 7.90 1.60 -11.62
C LEU A 20 6.90 2.73 -11.87
N GLN A 21 5.65 2.49 -11.51
CA GLN A 21 4.56 3.46 -11.60
C GLN A 21 4.85 4.65 -10.66
N PHE A 22 5.12 4.41 -9.38
CA PHE A 22 5.50 5.44 -8.40
C PHE A 22 6.73 6.24 -8.85
N LEU A 23 7.84 5.57 -9.19
CA LEU A 23 9.10 6.25 -9.52
C LEU A 23 9.05 7.07 -10.80
N PHE A 24 8.38 6.57 -11.83
CA PHE A 24 8.48 7.16 -13.17
C PHE A 24 7.19 7.79 -13.66
N ARG A 25 6.03 7.23 -13.34
CA ARG A 25 4.74 7.80 -13.78
C ARG A 25 4.41 9.05 -12.97
N GLU A 26 4.56 9.00 -11.65
CA GLU A 26 4.28 10.17 -10.79
C GLU A 26 5.25 11.30 -11.06
N ALA A 27 6.55 11.00 -11.05
CA ALA A 27 7.58 11.99 -11.32
C ALA A 27 7.35 12.69 -12.66
N THR A 28 6.99 11.94 -13.71
CA THR A 28 6.72 12.54 -15.03
C THR A 28 5.44 13.37 -15.04
N PHE A 29 4.34 12.92 -14.42
CA PHE A 29 3.11 13.72 -14.31
C PHE A 29 3.29 15.00 -13.51
N ALA A 30 4.02 14.96 -12.39
CA ALA A 30 4.26 16.14 -11.56
C ALA A 30 5.10 17.20 -12.29
N ILE A 31 5.98 16.79 -13.21
CA ILE A 31 6.89 17.70 -13.91
C ILE A 31 6.33 18.19 -15.25
N MET A 32 5.41 17.46 -15.88
CA MET A 32 4.79 17.86 -17.16
C MET A 32 4.17 19.28 -17.20
N PRO A 33 3.55 19.81 -16.13
CA PRO A 33 3.02 21.17 -16.10
C PRO A 33 4.11 22.24 -16.01
N ILE A 34 5.34 21.85 -15.66
CA ILE A 34 6.47 22.76 -15.45
C ILE A 34 7.25 22.82 -16.77
N PRO A 35 7.60 24.02 -17.28
CA PRO A 35 8.40 24.17 -18.50
C PRO A 35 9.89 23.83 -18.25
N LEU A 36 10.16 22.60 -17.80
CA LEU A 36 11.50 22.06 -17.55
C LEU A 36 11.85 21.07 -18.66
N HIS A 37 12.98 21.28 -19.33
CA HIS A 37 13.48 20.36 -20.34
C HIS A 37 14.24 19.21 -19.67
N ILE A 38 13.55 18.11 -19.38
CA ILE A 38 14.16 16.89 -18.84
C ILE A 38 14.62 15.98 -19.97
N TYR A 39 15.90 15.63 -19.97
CA TYR A 39 16.46 14.64 -20.88
C TYR A 39 15.76 13.28 -20.67
N ALA A 40 15.32 12.65 -21.77
CA ALA A 40 14.64 11.35 -21.78
C ALA A 40 13.26 11.27 -21.07
N LEU A 41 12.56 12.40 -20.86
CA LEU A 41 11.23 12.44 -20.22
C LEU A 41 10.22 11.46 -20.87
N SER A 42 10.24 11.34 -22.20
CA SER A 42 9.37 10.40 -22.94
C SER A 42 9.63 8.94 -22.60
N TYR A 43 10.90 8.54 -22.43
CA TYR A 43 11.27 7.18 -22.04
C TYR A 43 10.89 6.87 -20.59
N LEU A 44 11.07 7.84 -19.68
CA LEU A 44 10.62 7.73 -18.29
C LEU A 44 9.10 7.59 -18.21
N GLY A 45 8.36 8.38 -19.00
CA GLY A 45 6.90 8.30 -19.06
C GLY A 45 6.41 6.94 -19.57
N LEU A 46 7.12 6.34 -20.53
CA LEU A 46 6.83 5.01 -21.04
C LEU A 46 7.08 3.93 -19.98
N LEU A 47 8.21 3.97 -19.27
CA LEU A 47 8.50 3.06 -18.16
C LEU A 47 7.45 3.15 -17.06
N GLY A 48 7.03 4.36 -16.69
CA GLY A 48 5.95 4.57 -15.73
C GLY A 48 4.61 3.99 -16.21
N THR A 49 4.32 4.09 -17.51
CA THR A 49 3.09 3.50 -18.10
C THR A 49 3.14 1.97 -18.07
N VAL A 50 4.30 1.37 -18.34
CA VAL A 50 4.50 -0.08 -18.19
C VAL A 50 4.29 -0.50 -16.74
N GLY A 51 4.85 0.25 -15.78
CA GLY A 51 4.64 0.03 -14.35
C GLY A 51 3.15 0.01 -13.99
N LEU A 52 2.41 1.00 -14.47
CA LEU A 52 0.97 1.12 -14.22
C LEU A 52 0.19 -0.09 -14.75
N MET A 53 0.53 -0.59 -15.94
CA MET A 53 -0.12 -1.77 -16.50
C MET A 53 0.19 -3.04 -15.70
N LEU A 54 1.43 -3.19 -15.24
CA LEU A 54 1.83 -4.30 -14.37
C LEU A 54 1.10 -4.24 -13.02
N GLU A 55 0.94 -3.06 -12.46
CA GLU A 55 0.17 -2.84 -11.22
C GLU A 55 -1.30 -3.20 -11.41
N LEU A 56 -1.94 -2.74 -12.50
CA LEU A 56 -3.33 -3.07 -12.84
C LEU A 56 -3.54 -4.58 -12.95
N VAL A 57 -2.71 -5.26 -13.75
CA VAL A 57 -2.79 -6.71 -13.93
C VAL A 57 -2.52 -7.42 -12.61
N GLY A 58 -1.52 -6.97 -11.84
CA GLY A 58 -1.19 -7.49 -10.52
C GLY A 58 -2.34 -7.37 -9.53
N MET A 59 -3.01 -6.21 -9.46
CA MET A 59 -4.16 -5.97 -8.58
C MET A 59 -5.35 -6.83 -8.96
N VAL A 60 -5.70 -6.89 -10.25
CA VAL A 60 -6.82 -7.72 -10.73
C VAL A 60 -6.57 -9.18 -10.42
N ALA A 61 -5.37 -9.69 -10.72
CA ALA A 61 -5.01 -11.07 -10.43
C ALA A 61 -4.97 -11.36 -8.92
N LEU A 62 -4.49 -10.42 -8.10
CA LEU A 62 -4.48 -10.56 -6.65
C LEU A 62 -5.89 -10.57 -6.06
N LEU A 63 -6.76 -9.65 -6.47
CA LEU A 63 -8.16 -9.61 -6.06
C LEU A 63 -8.89 -10.89 -6.48
N ALA A 64 -8.65 -11.36 -7.71
CA ALA A 64 -9.16 -12.64 -8.18
C ALA A 64 -8.63 -13.82 -7.34
N ALA A 65 -7.37 -13.80 -6.88
CA ALA A 65 -6.84 -14.84 -5.99
C ALA A 65 -7.42 -14.78 -4.57
N LEU A 66 -7.77 -13.57 -4.10
CA LEU A 66 -8.31 -13.32 -2.77
C LEU A 66 -9.84 -13.38 -2.67
N TRP A 67 -10.56 -13.67 -3.76
CA TRP A 67 -12.03 -13.63 -3.81
C TRP A 67 -12.75 -14.49 -2.76
N ARG A 68 -12.18 -15.65 -2.39
CA ARG A 68 -12.76 -16.50 -1.32
C ARG A 68 -12.47 -15.98 0.07
N LYS A 69 -11.45 -15.14 0.21
CA LYS A 69 -10.97 -14.59 1.48
C LYS A 69 -11.49 -13.20 1.75
N LEU A 70 -11.91 -12.45 0.75
CA LEU A 70 -12.39 -11.07 0.87
C LEU A 70 -13.69 -10.95 0.09
N PHE A 71 -14.78 -10.57 0.77
CA PHE A 71 -16.12 -10.58 0.19
C PHE A 71 -16.21 -9.69 -1.06
N LEU A 72 -15.57 -8.52 -1.02
CA LEU A 72 -15.61 -7.54 -2.11
C LEU A 72 -14.48 -7.70 -3.14
N ALA A 73 -13.60 -8.69 -3.01
CA ALA A 73 -12.47 -8.78 -3.93
C ALA A 73 -12.88 -9.14 -5.37
N ALA A 74 -13.85 -10.04 -5.57
CA ALA A 74 -14.39 -10.35 -6.90
C ALA A 74 -15.08 -9.15 -7.58
N PRO A 75 -16.04 -8.45 -6.94
CA PRO A 75 -16.69 -7.30 -7.58
C PRO A 75 -15.70 -6.16 -7.85
N LEU A 76 -14.71 -5.93 -6.98
CA LEU A 76 -13.67 -4.92 -7.23
C LEU A 76 -12.74 -5.29 -8.40
N ALA A 77 -12.40 -6.58 -8.56
CA ALA A 77 -11.64 -7.04 -9.72
C ALA A 77 -12.43 -6.82 -11.02
N ALA A 78 -13.72 -7.16 -11.02
CA ALA A 78 -14.59 -6.93 -12.17
C ALA A 78 -14.71 -5.43 -12.49
N LEU A 79 -14.87 -4.59 -11.46
CA LEU A 79 -14.98 -3.14 -11.62
C LEU A 79 -13.68 -2.55 -12.20
N LEU A 80 -12.50 -2.96 -11.74
CA LEU A 80 -11.21 -2.53 -12.32
C LEU A 80 -11.09 -2.88 -13.80
N VAL A 81 -11.47 -4.10 -14.20
CA VAL A 81 -11.42 -4.52 -15.59
C VAL A 81 -12.42 -3.75 -16.44
N VAL A 82 -13.67 -3.68 -15.99
CA VAL A 82 -14.76 -3.00 -16.72
C VAL A 82 -14.46 -1.50 -16.86
N SER A 83 -14.00 -0.84 -15.80
CA SER A 83 -13.63 0.58 -15.85
C SER A 83 -12.48 0.85 -16.82
N SER A 84 -11.45 0.00 -16.82
CA SER A 84 -10.32 0.11 -17.75
C SER A 84 -10.75 -0.08 -19.20
N VAL A 85 -11.64 -1.05 -19.48
CA VAL A 85 -12.17 -1.31 -20.83
C VAL A 85 -13.10 -0.19 -21.31
N LEU A 86 -14.02 0.27 -20.46
CA LEU A 86 -14.97 1.33 -20.81
C LEU A 86 -14.28 2.66 -21.13
N ALA A 87 -13.21 2.99 -20.41
CA ALA A 87 -12.41 4.17 -20.70
C ALA A 87 -11.77 4.13 -22.10
N PHE A 88 -11.44 2.93 -22.61
CA PHE A 88 -10.88 2.76 -23.94
C PHE A 88 -11.96 2.81 -25.04
N VAL A 89 -13.13 2.19 -24.80
CA VAL A 89 -14.21 2.08 -25.80
C VAL A 89 -15.00 3.37 -25.95
N PHE A 90 -15.21 4.10 -24.85
CA PHE A 90 -16.04 5.31 -24.81
C PHE A 90 -15.20 6.52 -24.38
N PRO A 91 -14.70 7.31 -25.34
CA PRO A 91 -14.09 8.61 -25.03
C PRO A 91 -15.09 9.45 -24.23
N GLN A 92 -14.62 10.13 -23.18
CA GLN A 92 -15.46 10.94 -22.27
C GLN A 92 -16.40 10.15 -21.33
N TYR A 93 -16.23 8.82 -21.19
CA TYR A 93 -16.98 8.03 -20.22
C TYR A 93 -16.94 8.60 -18.78
N TYR A 94 -15.80 9.19 -18.40
CA TYR A 94 -15.59 9.85 -17.11
C TYR A 94 -16.47 11.08 -16.85
N ALA A 95 -17.04 11.69 -17.90
CA ALA A 95 -17.97 12.82 -17.79
C ALA A 95 -19.43 12.38 -17.63
N THR A 96 -19.72 11.08 -17.70
CA THR A 96 -21.10 10.55 -17.61
C THR A 96 -21.53 10.37 -16.16
N GLY A 97 -22.83 10.45 -15.88
CA GLY A 97 -23.39 10.14 -14.56
C GLY A 97 -23.17 8.69 -14.12
N LEU A 98 -22.97 7.76 -15.07
CA LEU A 98 -22.66 6.36 -14.75
C LEU A 98 -21.29 6.24 -14.08
N TRP A 99 -20.32 7.06 -14.50
CA TRP A 99 -19.01 7.13 -13.86
C TRP A 99 -19.07 7.62 -12.40
N THR A 100 -20.00 8.53 -12.07
CA THR A 100 -20.27 8.95 -10.69
C THR A 100 -20.62 7.75 -9.81
N TRP A 101 -21.59 6.94 -10.27
CA TRP A 101 -22.07 5.78 -9.53
C TRP A 101 -21.00 4.70 -9.38
N VAL A 102 -20.20 4.47 -10.43
CA VAL A 102 -19.06 3.55 -10.37
C VAL A 102 -18.01 4.02 -9.36
N THR A 103 -17.73 5.33 -9.32
CA THR A 103 -16.80 5.92 -8.34
C THR A 103 -17.33 5.76 -6.92
N LEU A 104 -18.60 6.09 -6.68
CA LEU A 104 -19.24 5.93 -5.37
C LEU A 104 -19.23 4.46 -4.90
N ALA A 105 -19.58 3.54 -5.80
CA ALA A 105 -19.53 2.11 -5.52
C ALA A 105 -18.10 1.63 -5.21
N SER A 106 -17.09 2.18 -5.88
CA SER A 106 -15.68 1.83 -5.65
C SER A 106 -15.16 2.36 -4.33
N VAL A 107 -15.46 3.63 -3.99
CA VAL A 107 -15.08 4.25 -2.72
C VAL A 107 -15.71 3.48 -1.55
N THR A 108 -17.02 3.21 -1.62
CA THR A 108 -17.72 2.44 -0.58
C THR A 108 -17.19 1.01 -0.46
N ALA A 109 -16.97 0.32 -1.58
CA ALA A 109 -16.43 -1.02 -1.58
C ALA A 109 -14.99 -1.07 -1.03
N THR A 110 -14.17 -0.06 -1.32
CA THR A 110 -12.80 0.07 -0.82
C THR A 110 -12.77 0.30 0.69
N ALA A 111 -13.61 1.20 1.21
CA ALA A 111 -13.74 1.43 2.64
C ALA A 111 -14.14 0.13 3.37
N ILE A 112 -15.12 -0.60 2.84
CA ILE A 112 -15.54 -1.90 3.40
C ILE A 112 -14.41 -2.93 3.34
N LEU A 113 -13.66 -2.99 2.23
CA LEU A 113 -12.53 -3.90 2.08
C LEU A 113 -11.42 -3.62 3.10
N GLY A 114 -11.08 -2.34 3.32
CA GLY A 114 -10.12 -1.91 4.33
C GLY A 114 -10.58 -2.28 5.75
N LEU A 115 -11.86 -2.06 6.05
CA LEU A 115 -12.48 -2.46 7.32
C LEU A 115 -12.48 -3.98 7.52
N GLU A 116 -12.77 -4.75 6.47
CA GLU A 116 -12.70 -6.21 6.48
C GLU A 116 -11.27 -6.68 6.79
N GLY A 117 -10.27 -6.01 6.21
CA GLY A 117 -8.85 -6.16 6.53
C GLY A 117 -8.54 -5.99 8.01
N VAL A 118 -8.97 -4.86 8.58
CA VAL A 118 -8.78 -4.55 10.00
C VAL A 118 -9.50 -5.56 10.90
N ALA A 119 -10.73 -5.96 10.55
CA ALA A 119 -11.54 -6.91 11.30
C ALA A 119 -10.93 -8.32 11.34
N LYS A 120 -10.28 -8.74 10.25
CA LYS A 120 -9.57 -10.03 10.15
C LYS A 120 -8.20 -10.03 10.83
N GLY A 121 -7.70 -8.87 11.23
CA GLY A 121 -6.47 -8.77 12.01
C GLY A 121 -6.66 -9.31 13.44
N ASN A 122 -5.69 -10.10 13.92
CA ASN A 122 -5.63 -10.47 15.34
C ASN A 122 -5.46 -9.22 16.23
N GLY A 123 -5.86 -9.25 17.50
CA GLY A 123 -5.96 -8.06 18.38
C GLY A 123 -4.82 -7.04 18.30
N ARG A 124 -3.55 -7.49 18.34
CA ARG A 124 -2.38 -6.59 18.18
C ARG A 124 -2.28 -5.96 16.78
N ARG A 125 -2.57 -6.72 15.74
CA ARG A 125 -2.57 -6.22 14.35
C ARG A 125 -3.73 -5.29 14.08
N ARG A 126 -4.91 -5.64 14.59
CA ARG A 126 -6.11 -4.81 14.51
C ARG A 126 -5.87 -3.44 15.14
N ALA A 127 -5.27 -3.39 16.34
CA ALA A 127 -4.92 -2.13 17.00
C ALA A 127 -4.01 -1.24 16.13
N VAL A 128 -3.08 -1.84 15.41
CA VAL A 128 -2.20 -1.10 14.51
C VAL A 128 -2.90 -0.62 13.25
N LEU A 129 -3.71 -1.47 12.60
CA LEU A 129 -4.45 -1.10 11.38
C LEU A 129 -5.54 -0.05 11.65
N LEU A 130 -6.00 0.06 12.90
CA LEU A 130 -6.88 1.16 13.32
C LEU A 130 -6.19 2.52 13.25
N LEU A 131 -4.86 2.61 13.40
CA LEU A 131 -4.12 3.87 13.27
C LEU A 131 -4.02 4.35 11.81
N THR A 132 -4.10 3.43 10.85
CA THR A 132 -4.07 3.74 9.41
C THR A 132 -5.46 4.03 8.82
N LEU A 133 -6.52 3.62 9.52
CA LEU A 133 -7.90 3.76 9.07
C LEU A 133 -8.34 5.22 8.85
N PRO A 134 -7.98 6.20 9.70
CA PRO A 134 -8.36 7.60 9.49
C PRO A 134 -7.82 8.17 8.17
N LEU A 135 -6.60 7.79 7.78
CA LEU A 135 -6.03 8.21 6.50
C LEU A 135 -6.78 7.59 5.32
N LEU A 136 -7.15 6.30 5.41
CA LEU A 136 -7.98 5.66 4.38
C LEU A 136 -9.30 6.42 4.18
N ILE A 137 -10.00 6.72 5.28
CA ILE A 137 -11.28 7.44 5.22
C ILE A 137 -11.09 8.83 4.61
N ALA A 138 -10.05 9.56 5.00
CA ALA A 138 -9.76 10.88 4.44
C ALA A 138 -9.54 10.81 2.92
N VAL A 139 -8.80 9.81 2.44
CA VAL A 139 -8.50 9.61 1.02
C VAL A 139 -9.74 9.21 0.23
N ASP A 140 -10.56 8.32 0.78
CA ASP A 140 -11.83 7.91 0.17
C ASP A 140 -12.80 9.11 0.04
N VAL A 141 -12.85 9.95 1.07
CA VAL A 141 -13.64 11.19 1.08
C VAL A 141 -13.09 12.21 0.08
N GLU A 142 -11.78 12.38 0.02
CA GLU A 142 -11.13 13.30 -0.91
C GLU A 142 -11.32 12.87 -2.37
N ALA A 143 -11.15 11.58 -2.67
CA ALA A 143 -11.41 11.01 -4.00
C ALA A 143 -12.86 11.27 -4.46
N PHE A 144 -13.81 11.25 -3.53
CA PHE A 144 -15.20 11.61 -3.80
C PHE A 144 -15.39 13.12 -4.10
N PHE A 145 -14.71 13.99 -3.35
CA PHE A 145 -14.86 15.44 -3.51
C PHE A 145 -14.09 16.03 -4.71
N LEU A 146 -12.92 15.47 -5.03
CA LEU A 146 -12.19 15.74 -6.27
C LEU A 146 -13.08 15.52 -7.50
N TYR A 147 -13.90 14.46 -7.49
CA TYR A 147 -14.87 14.20 -8.54
C TYR A 147 -15.95 15.29 -8.65
N LEU A 148 -16.44 15.80 -7.51
CA LEU A 148 -17.46 16.85 -7.48
C LEU A 148 -16.91 18.24 -7.81
N HIS A 149 -15.59 18.40 -8.04
CA HIS A 149 -14.92 19.70 -8.19
C HIS A 149 -15.18 20.63 -6.99
N VAL A 150 -15.59 20.07 -5.85
CA VAL A 150 -15.78 20.81 -4.62
C VAL A 150 -14.49 20.63 -3.83
N GLY A 151 -13.63 21.64 -3.86
CA GLY A 151 -12.43 21.67 -3.04
C GLY A 151 -12.81 21.76 -1.56
N LEU A 152 -13.00 20.62 -0.90
CA LEU A 152 -13.09 20.61 0.56
C LEU A 152 -11.70 20.45 1.15
N LEU A 153 -11.29 21.50 1.85
CA LEU A 153 -10.21 21.47 2.82
C LEU A 153 -10.53 20.44 3.91
N TYR A 154 -9.69 19.43 4.05
CA TYR A 154 -9.47 18.82 5.37
C TYR A 154 -8.17 19.32 5.96
N SER A 155 -8.32 20.01 7.08
CA SER A 155 -7.24 20.49 7.92
C SER A 155 -6.49 19.30 8.53
N ASN A 156 -5.18 19.27 8.25
CA ASN A 156 -4.16 18.39 8.82
C ASN A 156 -4.01 16.98 8.20
N TYR A 157 -4.08 16.87 6.86
CA TYR A 157 -3.59 15.69 6.13
C TYR A 157 -2.20 15.19 6.59
N PRO A 158 -1.20 16.07 6.82
CA PRO A 158 0.12 15.66 7.31
C PRO A 158 0.07 14.85 8.61
N LEU A 159 -0.77 15.25 9.57
CA LEU A 159 -0.97 14.50 10.80
C LEU A 159 -1.61 13.13 10.55
N LEU A 160 -2.61 13.03 9.67
CA LEU A 160 -3.22 11.74 9.31
C LEU A 160 -2.22 10.81 8.64
N PHE A 161 -1.40 11.36 7.75
CA PHE A 161 -0.31 10.63 7.11
C PHE A 161 0.73 10.15 8.12
N PHE A 162 1.13 11.00 9.06
CA PHE A 162 2.05 10.63 10.12
C PHE A 162 1.48 9.56 11.05
N LEU A 163 0.21 9.66 11.46
CA LEU A 163 -0.45 8.65 12.29
C LEU A 163 -0.51 7.29 11.58
N ALA A 164 -0.81 7.29 10.28
CA ALA A 164 -0.80 6.08 9.48
C ALA A 164 0.63 5.50 9.33
N ALA A 165 1.63 6.34 9.07
CA ALA A 165 3.04 5.93 8.99
C ALA A 165 3.53 5.36 10.32
N ALA A 166 3.20 6.00 11.44
CA ALA A 166 3.46 5.51 12.79
C ALA A 166 2.75 4.17 13.06
N GLY A 167 1.51 4.01 12.58
CA GLY A 167 0.81 2.73 12.54
C GLY A 167 1.62 1.67 11.79
N SER A 168 2.08 1.95 10.57
CA SER A 168 2.90 1.01 9.79
C SER A 168 4.23 0.66 10.48
N ALA A 169 4.86 1.61 11.15
CA ALA A 169 6.07 1.36 11.95
C ALA A 169 5.78 0.46 13.15
N ALA A 170 4.68 0.72 13.87
CA ALA A 170 4.20 -0.15 14.94
C ALA A 170 3.90 -1.55 14.41
N ALA A 171 3.32 -1.68 13.21
CA ALA A 171 3.12 -2.98 12.55
C ALA A 171 4.45 -3.66 12.29
N THR A 172 5.43 -2.94 11.76
CA THR A 172 6.76 -3.47 11.48
C THR A 172 7.44 -4.00 12.73
N ILE A 173 7.25 -3.34 13.88
CA ILE A 173 7.78 -3.79 15.17
C ILE A 173 7.00 -5.01 15.69
N LEU A 174 5.68 -4.96 15.66
CA LEU A 174 4.78 -5.94 16.28
C LEU A 174 4.52 -7.19 15.42
N PHE A 175 4.74 -7.12 14.11
CA PHE A 175 4.49 -8.22 13.19
C PHE A 175 5.66 -9.22 13.23
N GLY A 176 5.45 -10.33 13.94
CA GLY A 176 6.44 -11.41 14.07
C GLY A 176 7.21 -11.38 15.39
N LYS A 177 8.30 -12.15 15.47
CA LYS A 177 9.14 -12.16 16.68
C LYS A 177 9.93 -10.84 16.75
N PRO A 178 9.85 -10.08 17.85
CA PRO A 178 10.53 -8.80 17.99
C PRO A 178 12.06 -8.94 18.07
N TRP A 179 12.56 -10.11 18.49
CA TRP A 179 13.98 -10.37 18.70
C TRP A 179 14.46 -11.57 17.89
N GLY A 180 15.64 -11.45 17.27
CA GLY A 180 16.30 -12.48 16.47
C GLY A 180 17.13 -11.88 15.33
N ARG A 181 18.03 -12.68 14.72
CA ARG A 181 18.93 -12.21 13.64
C ARG A 181 18.18 -11.53 12.48
N ARG A 182 17.05 -12.12 12.06
CA ARG A 182 16.21 -11.57 11.00
C ARG A 182 15.48 -10.29 11.39
N ALA A 183 15.08 -10.16 12.67
CA ALA A 183 14.47 -8.94 13.18
C ALA A 183 15.50 -7.80 13.28
N ALA A 184 16.70 -8.09 13.77
CA ALA A 184 17.81 -7.14 13.80
C ALA A 184 18.19 -6.66 12.38
N LEU A 185 18.30 -7.59 11.42
CA LEU A 185 18.55 -7.25 10.01
C LEU A 185 17.43 -6.37 9.43
N SER A 186 16.17 -6.69 9.75
CA SER A 186 15.01 -5.92 9.32
C SER A 186 15.02 -4.49 9.85
N TYR A 187 15.29 -4.30 11.15
CA TYR A 187 15.39 -2.97 11.72
C TYR A 187 16.60 -2.20 11.17
N GLY A 188 17.76 -2.86 11.03
CA GLY A 188 18.96 -2.25 10.47
C GLY A 188 18.74 -1.78 9.02
N LEU A 189 18.26 -2.66 8.14
CA LEU A 189 17.95 -2.29 6.75
C LEU A 189 16.80 -1.29 6.64
N GLY A 190 15.80 -1.37 7.52
CA GLY A 190 14.74 -0.37 7.61
C GLY A 190 15.28 1.02 7.97
N ILE A 191 16.21 1.10 8.94
CA ILE A 191 16.86 2.37 9.33
C ILE A 191 17.68 2.91 8.16
N VAL A 192 18.44 2.06 7.47
CA VAL A 192 19.17 2.45 6.26
C VAL A 192 18.22 3.00 5.20
N ALA A 193 17.09 2.34 4.96
CA ALA A 193 16.07 2.81 4.02
C ALA A 193 15.50 4.17 4.43
N ALA A 194 15.11 4.36 5.70
CA ALA A 194 14.63 5.65 6.20
C ALA A 194 15.68 6.76 6.10
N SER A 195 16.96 6.43 6.34
CA SER A 195 18.05 7.39 6.30
C SER A 195 18.28 7.98 4.90
N THR A 196 17.83 7.33 3.84
CA THR A 196 17.89 7.88 2.47
C THR A 196 17.07 9.16 2.30
N VAL A 197 16.08 9.38 3.18
CA VAL A 197 15.24 10.59 3.17
C VAL A 197 15.85 11.72 4.01
N MET A 198 16.81 11.41 4.89
CA MET A 198 17.44 12.40 5.79
C MET A 198 18.17 13.54 5.04
N PRO A 199 18.93 13.30 3.96
CA PRO A 199 19.53 14.38 3.17
C PRO A 199 18.49 15.38 2.65
N LEU A 200 17.32 14.89 2.20
CA LEU A 200 16.24 15.75 1.73
C LEU A 200 15.65 16.57 2.89
N TYR A 201 15.41 15.94 4.04
CA TYR A 201 14.93 16.64 5.24
C TYR A 201 15.87 17.77 5.66
N LEU A 202 17.18 17.49 5.75
CA LEU A 202 18.17 18.50 6.10
C LEU A 202 18.24 19.61 5.06
N LEU A 203 18.21 19.26 3.77
CA LEU A 203 18.21 20.24 2.68
C LEU A 203 17.01 21.17 2.76
N VAL A 204 15.81 20.63 3.01
CA VAL A 204 14.58 21.41 3.13
C VAL A 204 14.59 22.29 4.38
N THR A 205 15.00 21.76 5.53
CA THR A 205 14.96 22.50 6.81
C THR A 205 16.05 23.54 6.96
N GLN A 206 17.18 23.41 6.26
CA GLN A 206 18.31 24.33 6.35
C GLN A 206 18.34 25.38 5.23
N ASN A 207 17.56 25.19 4.16
CA ASN A 207 17.57 26.07 3.01
C ASN A 207 16.15 26.54 2.66
N ARG A 208 15.85 27.80 2.99
CA ARG A 208 14.55 28.44 2.74
C ARG A 208 14.12 28.40 1.26
N PHE A 209 15.05 28.45 0.32
CA PHE A 209 14.72 28.35 -1.10
C PHE A 209 14.25 26.93 -1.45
N MET A 210 14.92 25.91 -0.91
CA MET A 210 14.50 24.52 -1.07
C MET A 210 13.20 24.21 -0.33
N GLU A 211 12.99 24.81 0.85
CA GLU A 211 11.72 24.75 1.58
C GLU A 211 10.56 25.23 0.71
N ILE A 212 10.67 26.43 0.11
CA ILE A 212 9.63 27.00 -0.76
C ILE A 212 9.39 26.11 -1.99
N ILE A 213 10.45 25.64 -2.65
CA ILE A 213 10.31 24.76 -3.82
C ILE A 213 9.58 23.46 -3.42
N MET A 214 9.99 22.83 -2.33
CA MET A 214 9.42 21.55 -1.91
C MET A 214 8.01 21.72 -1.33
N ASP A 215 7.69 22.85 -0.71
CA ASP A 215 6.34 23.21 -0.26
C ASP A 215 5.38 23.45 -1.44
N MET A 216 5.89 23.80 -2.61
CA MET A 216 5.07 23.83 -3.84
C MET A 216 5.04 22.47 -4.56
N THR A 217 6.17 21.74 -4.55
CA THR A 217 6.35 20.53 -5.35
C THR A 217 5.74 19.30 -4.69
N ILE A 218 5.94 19.09 -3.39
CA ILE A 218 5.40 17.91 -2.68
C ILE A 218 3.87 17.95 -2.72
N PRO A 219 3.18 19.01 -2.29
CA PRO A 219 1.72 19.15 -2.44
C PRO A 219 1.21 18.85 -3.85
N SER A 220 1.87 19.41 -4.86
CA SER A 220 1.48 19.20 -6.26
C SER A 220 1.71 17.76 -6.74
N ALA A 221 2.80 17.12 -6.33
CA ALA A 221 3.13 15.74 -6.74
C ALA A 221 2.27 14.71 -6.00
N VAL A 222 1.90 15.04 -4.77
CA VAL A 222 1.25 14.15 -3.80
C VAL A 222 -0.26 14.43 -3.71
N GLY A 223 -0.74 15.47 -4.40
CA GLY A 223 -2.14 15.85 -4.47
C GLY A 223 -2.73 16.34 -3.15
N ILE A 224 -1.91 16.85 -2.23
CA ILE A 224 -2.32 17.26 -0.89
C ILE A 224 -2.18 18.76 -0.73
N THR A 225 -2.87 19.34 0.25
CA THR A 225 -2.64 20.73 0.65
C THR A 225 -1.93 20.77 2.00
N LEU A 226 -0.80 21.49 2.08
CA LEU A 226 -0.14 21.75 3.35
C LEU A 226 -0.76 23.01 3.94
N SER A 227 -1.43 22.85 5.08
CA SER A 227 -2.04 23.95 5.81
C SER A 227 -1.04 24.76 6.64
N ASP A 228 0.18 24.24 6.85
CA ASP A 228 1.25 24.86 7.64
C ASP A 228 2.63 24.49 7.05
N PRO A 229 3.54 25.45 6.82
CA PRO A 229 4.91 25.19 6.34
C PRO A 229 5.72 24.21 7.23
N TYR A 230 5.45 24.14 8.53
CA TYR A 230 6.09 23.13 9.41
C TYR A 230 5.68 21.69 9.10
N SER A 231 4.60 21.51 8.32
CA SER A 231 4.10 20.20 7.93
C SER A 231 4.97 19.50 6.90
N LEU A 232 5.73 20.26 6.10
CA LEU A 232 6.59 19.71 5.05
C LEU A 232 7.64 18.74 5.62
N GLY A 233 8.30 19.15 6.70
CA GLY A 233 9.28 18.31 7.40
C GLY A 233 8.66 17.03 7.97
N LEU A 234 7.44 17.13 8.50
CA LEU A 234 6.69 15.99 9.05
C LEU A 234 6.27 15.00 7.94
N VAL A 235 5.88 15.49 6.77
CA VAL A 235 5.62 14.66 5.59
C VAL A 235 6.89 13.92 5.14
N ILE A 236 8.02 14.63 5.04
CA ILE A 236 9.31 14.03 4.67
C ILE A 236 9.72 12.95 5.67
N ILE A 237 9.62 13.21 6.98
CA ILE A 237 9.89 12.20 8.02
C ILE A 237 8.95 11.00 7.88
N SER A 238 7.65 11.25 7.63
CA SER A 238 6.66 10.19 7.46
C SER A 238 6.99 9.28 6.27
N PHE A 239 7.50 9.81 5.15
CA PHE A 239 8.03 8.99 4.06
C PHE A 239 9.19 8.09 4.52
N GLY A 240 10.11 8.60 5.34
CA GLY A 240 11.18 7.81 5.94
C GLY A 240 10.63 6.66 6.80
N VAL A 241 9.59 6.92 7.61
CA VAL A 241 8.91 5.92 8.44
C VAL A 241 8.19 4.85 7.59
N VAL A 242 7.58 5.26 6.47
CA VAL A 242 6.99 4.33 5.50
C VAL A 242 8.06 3.43 4.89
N LEU A 243 9.20 3.99 4.43
CA LEU A 243 10.30 3.19 3.87
C LEU A 243 10.89 2.21 4.89
N PHE A 244 11.08 2.66 6.13
CA PHE A 244 11.47 1.76 7.24
C PHE A 244 10.51 0.58 7.34
N SER A 245 9.20 0.85 7.27
CA SER A 245 8.17 -0.14 7.49
C SER A 245 8.09 -1.15 6.33
N VAL A 246 8.06 -0.64 5.10
CA VAL A 246 8.00 -1.45 3.88
C VAL A 246 9.22 -2.37 3.76
N VAL A 247 10.44 -1.83 3.90
CA VAL A 247 11.68 -2.61 3.85
C VAL A 247 11.81 -3.54 5.05
N GLY A 248 11.49 -3.06 6.25
CA GLY A 248 11.53 -3.86 7.46
C GLY A 248 10.63 -5.09 7.39
N LEU A 249 9.38 -4.93 6.96
CA LEU A 249 8.43 -6.03 6.78
C LEU A 249 8.89 -7.00 5.68
N LEU A 250 9.43 -6.47 4.58
CA LEU A 250 9.97 -7.29 3.49
C LEU A 250 11.07 -8.22 3.99
N VAL A 251 12.05 -7.68 4.73
CA VAL A 251 13.17 -8.43 5.31
C VAL A 251 12.67 -9.45 6.35
N LYS A 252 11.64 -9.12 7.14
CA LYS A 252 10.97 -10.06 8.06
C LYS A 252 10.21 -11.19 7.36
N GLY A 253 10.03 -11.12 6.04
CA GLY A 253 9.29 -12.12 5.25
C GLY A 253 7.79 -11.91 5.30
N ARG A 254 7.34 -10.72 5.68
CA ARG A 254 5.93 -10.31 5.71
C ARG A 254 5.55 -9.66 4.38
N TYR A 255 5.68 -10.42 3.29
CA TYR A 255 5.53 -9.90 1.91
C TYR A 255 4.16 -9.26 1.64
N MET A 256 3.08 -9.88 2.10
CA MET A 256 1.71 -9.34 1.97
C MET A 256 1.53 -8.00 2.69
N ALA A 257 2.01 -7.88 3.92
CA ALA A 257 1.91 -6.64 4.68
C ALA A 257 2.84 -5.55 4.13
N SER A 258 4.04 -5.91 3.69
CA SER A 258 4.97 -4.99 3.04
C SER A 258 4.38 -4.43 1.74
N ALA A 259 3.90 -5.29 0.84
CA ALA A 259 3.24 -4.88 -0.39
C ALA A 259 1.95 -4.10 -0.13
N GLY A 260 1.17 -4.50 0.89
CA GLY A 260 -0.05 -3.82 1.27
C GLY A 260 0.17 -2.40 1.78
N PHE A 261 1.15 -2.20 2.68
CA PHE A 261 1.51 -0.85 3.12
C PHE A 261 2.15 -0.03 2.00
N PHE A 262 2.97 -0.65 1.15
CA PHE A 262 3.54 0.05 0.00
C PHE A 262 2.44 0.58 -0.92
N LEU A 263 1.49 -0.26 -1.32
CA LEU A 263 0.32 0.14 -2.12
C LEU A 263 -0.50 1.22 -1.42
N PHE A 264 -0.80 1.03 -0.13
CA PHE A 264 -1.56 2.00 0.64
C PHE A 264 -0.90 3.37 0.59
N PHE A 265 0.41 3.46 0.87
CA PHE A 265 1.07 4.76 0.91
C PHE A 265 1.41 5.31 -0.48
N SER A 266 1.74 4.51 -1.49
CA SER A 266 2.03 5.05 -2.82
C SER A 266 0.78 5.65 -3.47
N THR A 267 -0.38 5.01 -3.31
CA THR A 267 -1.59 5.37 -4.07
C THR A 267 -2.48 6.40 -3.41
N VAL A 268 -2.38 6.57 -2.09
CA VAL A 268 -3.01 7.64 -1.31
C VAL A 268 -2.59 9.05 -1.80
N PHE A 269 -1.54 9.15 -2.60
CA PHE A 269 -0.94 10.40 -3.07
C PHE A 269 -1.25 10.80 -4.53
N MET A 270 -2.16 10.11 -5.23
CA MET A 270 -2.28 10.24 -6.70
C MET A 270 -3.65 10.72 -7.25
N GLY A 271 -4.44 11.44 -6.45
CA GLY A 271 -5.84 11.72 -6.73
C GLY A 271 -6.24 12.61 -7.93
N ILE A 272 -5.38 12.95 -8.90
CA ILE A 272 -5.65 14.15 -9.73
C ILE A 272 -5.95 13.92 -11.22
N THR A 273 -5.75 12.73 -11.83
CA THR A 273 -6.08 12.59 -13.28
C THR A 273 -6.80 11.29 -13.64
N GLY A 274 -7.82 11.42 -14.50
CA GLY A 274 -8.81 10.40 -14.87
C GLY A 274 -8.27 9.07 -15.44
N TYR A 275 -9.23 8.16 -15.70
CA TYR A 275 -9.14 6.73 -16.08
C TYR A 275 -8.35 5.80 -15.14
N HIS A 276 -7.29 6.30 -14.51
CA HIS A 276 -6.51 5.60 -13.49
C HIS A 276 -7.10 5.75 -12.08
N LEU A 277 -8.11 6.62 -11.92
CA LEU A 277 -8.79 6.88 -10.66
C LEU A 277 -9.23 5.59 -9.95
N MET A 278 -9.69 4.57 -10.69
CA MET A 278 -10.14 3.32 -10.08
C MET A 278 -8.99 2.51 -9.46
N LEU A 279 -7.79 2.58 -10.03
CA LEU A 279 -6.61 1.99 -9.40
C LEU A 279 -6.31 2.69 -8.08
N TYR A 280 -6.34 4.02 -8.08
CA TYR A 280 -6.03 4.84 -6.91
C TYR A 280 -7.10 4.79 -5.83
N VAL A 281 -8.37 4.61 -6.19
CA VAL A 281 -9.45 4.39 -5.21
C VAL A 281 -9.33 2.99 -4.61
N ILE A 282 -9.03 1.96 -5.39
CA ILE A 282 -9.10 0.57 -4.91
C ILE A 282 -7.82 0.15 -4.17
N ALA A 283 -6.66 0.68 -4.57
CA ALA A 283 -5.37 0.28 -4.02
C ALA A 283 -5.20 0.56 -2.51
N PRO A 284 -5.67 1.67 -1.93
CA PRO A 284 -5.60 1.90 -0.49
C PRO A 284 -6.36 0.86 0.33
N GLY A 285 -7.61 0.56 -0.04
CA GLY A 285 -8.41 -0.46 0.64
C GLY A 285 -7.84 -1.87 0.47
N LEU A 286 -7.36 -2.20 -0.74
CA LEU A 286 -6.69 -3.47 -0.99
C LEU A 286 -5.40 -3.58 -0.17
N GLY A 287 -4.60 -2.52 -0.12
CA GLY A 287 -3.35 -2.46 0.63
C GLY A 287 -3.56 -2.69 2.13
N LEU A 288 -4.58 -2.03 2.71
CA LEU A 288 -4.94 -2.23 4.11
C LEU A 288 -5.50 -3.65 4.37
N ALA A 289 -6.29 -4.19 3.43
CA ALA A 289 -6.77 -5.57 3.51
C ALA A 289 -5.64 -6.60 3.48
N MET A 290 -4.65 -6.40 2.61
CA MET A 290 -3.45 -7.25 2.54
C MET A 290 -2.63 -7.21 3.84
N ALA A 291 -2.50 -6.04 4.46
CA ALA A 291 -1.82 -5.88 5.74
C ALA A 291 -2.54 -6.62 6.89
N GLY A 292 -3.88 -6.70 6.85
CA GLY A 292 -4.69 -7.44 7.81
C GLY A 292 -4.64 -8.95 7.66
N LEU A 293 -4.57 -9.45 6.42
CA LEU A 293 -4.64 -10.88 6.09
C LEU A 293 -3.41 -11.72 6.48
N ASP A 294 -2.41 -11.16 7.19
CA ASP A 294 -1.05 -11.68 7.47
C ASP A 294 -0.97 -13.14 7.98
N SER A 295 -1.30 -14.04 7.06
CA SER A 295 -1.40 -15.49 7.17
C SER A 295 -1.32 -16.13 5.78
N LEU A 296 -0.37 -15.65 4.98
CA LEU A 296 0.44 -16.57 4.19
C LEU A 296 1.86 -16.45 4.72
N ASN A 297 2.04 -16.99 5.93
CA ASN A 297 3.34 -17.54 6.31
C ASN A 297 3.66 -18.62 5.27
N LEU A 298 4.28 -18.21 4.17
CA LEU A 298 4.86 -19.10 3.18
C LEU A 298 6.15 -19.74 3.71
N THR A 299 6.31 -19.81 5.03
CA THR A 299 7.27 -20.66 5.71
C THR A 299 6.71 -22.07 5.74
N VAL A 300 6.82 -22.73 4.59
CA VAL A 300 6.99 -24.19 4.53
C VAL A 300 8.21 -24.52 5.40
N LYS A 301 8.05 -24.81 6.70
CA LYS A 301 8.91 -25.78 7.41
C LYS A 301 8.58 -26.16 8.86
N GLU A 302 7.67 -25.51 9.58
CA GLU A 302 7.54 -25.86 11.03
C GLU A 302 6.35 -26.76 11.41
N ARG A 303 5.37 -27.02 10.52
CA ARG A 303 4.24 -27.92 10.87
C ARG A 303 4.38 -29.36 10.41
N THR A 304 5.33 -29.69 9.54
CA THR A 304 5.52 -31.07 9.05
C THR A 304 6.56 -31.86 9.86
N GLN A 305 7.33 -31.23 10.74
CA GLN A 305 8.26 -31.96 11.64
C GLN A 305 7.65 -32.34 13.00
N SER A 306 6.48 -31.81 13.37
CA SER A 306 5.78 -32.21 14.61
C SER A 306 4.95 -33.50 14.46
N ASN A 307 4.68 -33.96 13.23
CA ASN A 307 3.87 -35.16 12.97
C ASN A 307 4.69 -36.36 12.48
N ALA A 308 6.02 -36.31 12.61
CA ALA A 308 6.92 -37.39 12.19
C ALA A 308 7.79 -37.88 13.35
N LYS A 309 7.15 -38.41 14.40
CA LYS A 309 7.75 -39.44 15.26
C LYS A 309 6.68 -40.46 15.61
N PRO A 310 6.73 -41.69 15.07
CA PRO A 310 6.04 -42.82 15.66
C PRO A 310 6.95 -43.40 16.74
N SER A 311 6.55 -43.33 18.01
CA SER A 311 7.06 -44.28 19.00
C SER A 311 5.95 -45.27 19.31
N ILE A 312 6.04 -46.40 18.62
CA ILE A 312 5.43 -47.66 19.04
C ILE A 312 6.00 -47.96 20.43
N ALA A 313 5.14 -47.95 21.45
CA ALA A 313 5.41 -48.59 22.72
C ALA A 313 4.40 -49.71 22.88
N VAL A 314 4.92 -50.92 22.71
CA VAL A 314 4.25 -52.20 22.89
C VAL A 314 3.78 -52.32 24.34
N THR A 315 2.55 -52.78 24.47
CA THR A 315 1.89 -53.31 25.67
C THR A 315 2.80 -54.22 26.48
N GLU A 316 2.98 -53.94 27.77
CA GLU A 316 3.23 -54.99 28.76
C GLU A 316 2.37 -54.73 30.00
N LYS A 317 1.35 -55.59 30.16
CA LYS A 317 0.53 -55.71 31.37
C LYS A 317 1.46 -56.13 32.52
N ARG A 318 1.53 -55.34 33.59
CA ARG A 318 1.87 -55.89 34.91
C ARG A 318 0.58 -56.26 35.62
N GLU A 319 0.38 -57.56 35.77
CA GLU A 319 -0.51 -58.13 36.78
C GLU A 319 -0.04 -57.67 38.16
N VAL A 320 -0.98 -57.14 38.94
CA VAL A 320 -0.86 -57.00 40.39
C VAL A 320 -1.53 -58.23 40.98
N GLY A 321 -0.77 -59.10 41.61
CA GLY A 321 -1.25 -60.25 42.34
C GLY A 321 -0.39 -60.46 43.59
N SER A 322 -1.03 -60.25 44.75
CA SER A 322 -0.74 -60.69 46.13
C SER A 322 0.71 -60.73 46.61
#